data_AF-H2CZ60-F1
#
_entry.id   AF-H2CZ60-F1
#
_cell.length_a   1.000
_cell.length_b   1.000
_cell.length_c   1.000
_cell.angle_alpha   90.00
_cell.angle_beta   90.00
_cell.angle_gamma   90.00
#
_symmetry.space_group_name_H-M   'P 1'
#
loop_
_entity.id
_entity.type
_entity.pdbx_description
1 polymer ?
#
loop_
_entity_poly.entity_id
_entity_poly.type
_entity_poly.pdbx_seq_one_letter_code
_entity_poly.pdbx_strand_id
1 'polypeptide(L)'
;LGVAVDAIRASSQPHAFMGVTEQGLAAIVRTVGNADLHIVHRGGSKGTNFDAESVKTSKSQLQKALPDRHPSIMIDCSHGNSNKDYRNQPKVVDAIAEQLEQGEDAITGVMIESHLNEGKQGEPKNGKIEELKYGVSITDGCVSWETTVQMLDKLNAAVLKRRELKAKA
;
A
#
# COMPACT_ATOMS: atom_id res chain seq x y z
N LEU A 1 -0.95 -14.15 0.04
CA LEU A 1 -1.20 -13.91 -1.39
C LEU A 1 -2.47 -14.59 -1.90
N GLY A 2 -2.66 -15.90 -1.72
CA GLY A 2 -3.84 -16.64 -2.26
C GLY A 2 -5.18 -15.95 -2.03
N VAL A 3 -5.51 -15.59 -0.79
CA VAL A 3 -6.75 -14.86 -0.45
C VAL A 3 -6.91 -13.52 -1.20
N ALA A 4 -5.82 -12.82 -1.50
CA ALA A 4 -5.87 -11.57 -2.26
C ALA A 4 -6.12 -11.84 -3.76
N VAL A 5 -5.52 -12.91 -4.30
CA VAL A 5 -5.80 -13.36 -5.68
C VAL A 5 -7.25 -13.78 -5.84
N ASP A 6 -7.80 -14.51 -4.88
CA ASP A 6 -9.21 -14.91 -4.88
C ASP A 6 -10.13 -13.68 -4.80
N ALA A 7 -9.77 -12.70 -3.97
CA ALA A 7 -10.49 -11.41 -3.90
C ALA A 7 -10.44 -10.64 -5.22
N ILE A 8 -9.30 -10.64 -5.93
CA ILE A 8 -9.19 -10.03 -7.27
C ILE A 8 -10.12 -10.73 -8.25
N ARG A 9 -10.12 -12.07 -8.28
CA ARG A 9 -11.01 -12.85 -9.15
C ARG A 9 -12.47 -12.54 -8.86
N ALA A 10 -12.87 -12.60 -7.60
CA ALA A 10 -14.23 -12.29 -7.18
C ALA A 10 -14.65 -10.87 -7.57
N SER A 11 -13.82 -9.87 -7.22
CA SER A 11 -14.14 -8.45 -7.45
C SER A 11 -14.14 -8.07 -8.92
N SER A 12 -13.47 -8.85 -9.78
CA SER A 12 -13.44 -8.62 -11.23
C SER A 12 -14.73 -9.01 -11.97
N GLN A 13 -15.64 -9.71 -11.30
CA GLN A 13 -16.87 -10.21 -11.90
C GLN A 13 -18.09 -9.35 -11.52
N PRO A 14 -19.16 -9.34 -12.33
CA PRO A 14 -20.44 -8.80 -11.94
C PRO A 14 -21.01 -9.50 -10.71
N HIS A 15 -21.60 -8.75 -9.78
CA HIS A 15 -22.30 -9.29 -8.61
C HIS A 15 -23.72 -8.73 -8.51
N ALA A 16 -24.59 -9.49 -7.84
CA ALA A 16 -25.89 -9.03 -7.37
C ALA A 16 -26.01 -9.31 -5.86
N PHE A 17 -26.24 -8.28 -5.06
CA PHE A 17 -26.27 -8.39 -3.59
C PHE A 17 -27.24 -7.37 -2.98
N MET A 18 -27.61 -7.58 -1.71
CA MET A 18 -28.43 -6.62 -0.96
C MET A 18 -27.57 -5.44 -0.50
N GLY A 19 -27.97 -4.23 -0.85
CA GLY A 19 -27.29 -2.99 -0.48
C GLY A 19 -28.29 -1.89 -0.12
N VAL A 20 -27.77 -0.67 -0.02
CA VAL A 20 -28.54 0.53 0.32
C VAL A 20 -28.41 1.53 -0.82
N THR A 21 -29.51 2.15 -1.23
CA THR A 21 -29.52 3.22 -2.25
C THR A 21 -29.08 4.54 -1.65
N GLU A 22 -28.83 5.54 -2.50
CA GLU A 22 -28.49 6.90 -2.06
C GLU A 22 -29.58 7.56 -1.21
N GLN A 23 -30.84 7.09 -1.30
CA GLN A 23 -31.97 7.54 -0.49
C GLN A 23 -32.08 6.80 0.85
N GLY A 24 -31.12 5.91 1.17
CA GLY A 24 -31.13 5.14 2.42
C GLY A 24 -32.09 3.95 2.41
N LEU A 25 -32.57 3.51 1.24
CA LEU A 25 -33.49 2.39 1.12
C LEU A 25 -32.76 1.09 0.79
N ALA A 26 -33.24 -0.04 1.32
CA ALA A 26 -32.71 -1.34 0.96
C ALA A 26 -33.06 -1.69 -0.50
N ALA A 27 -32.09 -2.20 -1.26
CA ALA A 27 -32.27 -2.59 -2.66
C ALA A 27 -31.33 -3.73 -3.07
N ILE A 28 -31.64 -4.38 -4.19
CA ILE A 28 -30.70 -5.28 -4.86
C ILE A 28 -29.78 -4.43 -5.74
N VAL A 29 -28.49 -4.39 -5.38
CA VAL A 29 -27.43 -3.73 -6.14
C VAL A 29 -26.84 -4.70 -7.14
N ARG A 30 -26.58 -4.23 -8.36
CA ARG A 30 -25.85 -4.97 -9.39
C ARG A 30 -24.61 -4.19 -9.78
N THR A 31 -23.46 -4.85 -9.77
CA THR A 31 -22.17 -4.27 -10.20
C THR A 31 -21.69 -4.97 -11.47
N VAL A 32 -20.82 -4.30 -12.24
CA VAL A 32 -20.28 -4.81 -13.50
C VAL A 32 -18.93 -5.54 -13.34
N GLY A 33 -18.40 -5.59 -12.12
CA GLY A 33 -17.03 -6.03 -11.83
C GLY A 33 -16.01 -4.89 -11.97
N ASN A 34 -14.88 -5.02 -11.27
CA ASN A 34 -13.80 -4.03 -11.27
C ASN A 34 -12.58 -4.55 -12.04
N ALA A 35 -12.18 -3.83 -13.08
CA ALA A 35 -10.98 -4.17 -13.86
C ALA A 35 -9.68 -3.69 -13.18
N ASP A 36 -9.74 -2.67 -12.35
CA ASP A 36 -8.59 -1.94 -11.80
C ASP A 36 -8.21 -2.46 -10.40
N LEU A 37 -7.72 -3.69 -10.37
CA LEU A 37 -7.41 -4.42 -9.14
C LEU A 37 -5.91 -4.69 -9.01
N HIS A 38 -5.42 -4.67 -7.76
CA HIS A 38 -4.03 -4.94 -7.42
C HIS A 38 -3.95 -5.59 -6.03
N ILE A 39 -2.78 -6.12 -5.68
CA ILE A 39 -2.53 -6.61 -4.32
C ILE A 39 -1.79 -5.56 -3.49
N VAL A 40 -1.92 -5.67 -2.16
CA VAL A 40 -1.12 -4.88 -1.21
C VAL A 40 -0.22 -5.80 -0.38
N HIS A 41 1.08 -5.57 -0.46
CA HIS A 41 2.08 -6.17 0.42
C HIS A 41 2.19 -5.35 1.69
N ARG A 42 1.71 -5.88 2.82
CA ARG A 42 1.64 -5.18 4.13
C ARG A 42 2.25 -5.94 5.31
N GLY A 43 3.11 -6.92 5.01
CA GLY A 43 3.65 -7.87 5.97
C GLY A 43 2.58 -8.79 6.58
N GLY A 44 2.96 -9.54 7.60
CA GLY A 44 2.04 -10.40 8.34
C GLY A 44 2.76 -11.24 9.39
N SER A 45 2.10 -12.30 9.84
CA SER A 45 2.66 -13.23 10.84
C SER A 45 3.94 -13.94 10.41
N LYS A 46 4.22 -13.99 9.10
CA LYS A 46 5.43 -14.56 8.51
C LYS A 46 6.58 -13.55 8.37
N GLY A 47 6.39 -12.32 8.84
CA GLY A 47 7.33 -11.23 8.72
C GLY A 47 6.97 -10.23 7.61
N THR A 48 7.97 -9.44 7.22
CA THR A 48 7.88 -8.42 6.19
C THR A 48 7.80 -9.05 4.81
N ASN A 49 7.27 -8.33 3.82
CA ASN A 49 7.19 -8.82 2.45
C ASN A 49 7.44 -7.72 1.39
N PHE A 50 8.23 -6.70 1.72
CA PHE A 50 8.61 -5.63 0.79
C PHE A 50 9.91 -5.90 0.02
N ASP A 51 10.66 -6.92 0.42
CA ASP A 51 11.95 -7.28 -0.18
C ASP A 51 11.80 -7.87 -1.60
N ALA A 52 12.92 -7.87 -2.34
CA ALA A 52 12.94 -8.30 -3.73
C ALA A 52 12.55 -9.77 -3.93
N GLU A 53 12.86 -10.67 -2.97
CA GLU A 53 12.49 -12.07 -3.07
C GLU A 53 10.97 -12.25 -2.91
N SER A 54 10.37 -11.55 -1.95
CA SER A 54 8.93 -11.49 -1.73
C SER A 54 8.19 -10.94 -2.95
N VAL A 55 8.68 -9.84 -3.54
CA VAL A 55 8.11 -9.23 -4.76
C VAL A 55 8.22 -10.18 -5.94
N LYS A 56 9.40 -10.77 -6.21
CA LYS A 56 9.62 -11.73 -7.29
C LYS A 56 8.71 -12.96 -7.17
N THR A 57 8.60 -13.51 -5.97
CA THR A 57 7.72 -14.66 -5.70
C THR A 57 6.27 -14.31 -5.99
N SER A 58 5.82 -13.14 -5.53
CA SER A 58 4.43 -12.70 -5.70
C SER A 58 4.11 -12.36 -7.16
N LYS A 59 5.04 -11.70 -7.86
CA LYS A 59 4.95 -11.44 -9.30
C LYS A 59 4.74 -12.73 -10.10
N SER A 60 5.56 -13.75 -9.85
CA SER A 60 5.43 -15.06 -10.51
C SER A 60 4.08 -15.73 -10.22
N GLN A 61 3.64 -15.70 -8.97
CA GLN A 61 2.35 -16.26 -8.58
C GLN A 61 1.17 -15.51 -9.22
N LEU A 62 1.24 -14.17 -9.30
CA LEU A 62 0.23 -13.34 -9.97
C LEU A 62 0.17 -13.63 -11.47
N GLN A 63 1.32 -13.68 -12.15
CA GLN A 63 1.37 -14.01 -13.58
C GLN A 63 0.77 -15.38 -13.89
N LYS A 64 0.99 -16.37 -13.01
CA LYS A 64 0.38 -17.70 -13.16
C LYS A 64 -1.13 -17.70 -12.89
N ALA A 65 -1.57 -16.96 -11.87
CA ALA A 65 -2.95 -17.01 -11.42
C ALA A 65 -3.89 -16.07 -12.20
N LEU A 66 -3.34 -15.02 -12.79
CA LEU A 66 -4.04 -13.94 -13.50
C LEU A 66 -3.26 -13.60 -14.79
N PRO A 67 -3.15 -14.53 -15.75
CA PRO A 67 -2.26 -14.39 -16.92
C PRO A 67 -2.58 -13.19 -17.81
N ASP A 68 -3.85 -12.76 -17.83
CA ASP A 68 -4.32 -11.64 -18.67
C ASP A 68 -4.21 -10.28 -17.96
N ARG A 69 -3.50 -10.21 -16.82
CA ARG A 69 -3.38 -8.99 -16.00
C ARG A 69 -1.93 -8.67 -15.69
N HIS A 70 -1.63 -7.37 -15.64
CA HIS A 70 -0.36 -6.89 -15.10
C HIS A 70 -0.24 -7.30 -13.61
N PRO A 71 0.88 -7.89 -13.16
CA PRO A 71 1.08 -8.27 -11.76
C PRO A 71 1.32 -7.03 -10.89
N SER A 72 0.28 -6.24 -10.66
CA SER A 72 0.30 -4.97 -9.95
C SER A 72 0.39 -5.18 -8.44
N ILE A 73 1.49 -4.69 -7.84
CA ILE A 73 1.80 -4.80 -6.42
C ILE A 73 1.99 -3.40 -5.84
N MET A 74 1.13 -3.05 -4.89
CA MET A 74 1.35 -1.91 -4.00
C MET A 74 2.07 -2.40 -2.74
N ILE A 75 3.09 -1.66 -2.27
CA ILE A 75 3.81 -1.99 -1.04
C ILE A 75 3.45 -0.98 0.06
N ASP A 76 2.84 -1.47 1.12
CA ASP A 76 2.62 -0.74 2.36
C ASP A 76 3.92 -0.68 3.16
N CYS A 77 4.40 0.53 3.43
CA CYS A 77 5.63 0.77 4.17
C CYS A 77 5.44 0.67 5.69
N SER A 78 4.20 0.71 6.18
CA SER A 78 3.84 0.69 7.60
C SER A 78 3.47 -0.73 8.06
N HIS A 79 2.56 -0.83 9.04
CA HIS A 79 1.98 -2.07 9.56
C HIS A 79 2.99 -3.22 9.77
N GLY A 80 2.78 -4.37 9.12
CA GLY A 80 3.65 -5.52 9.26
C GLY A 80 5.02 -5.31 8.64
N ASN A 81 5.12 -4.44 7.63
CA ASN A 81 6.39 -4.15 6.95
C ASN A 81 7.29 -3.20 7.74
N SER A 82 6.72 -2.37 8.61
CA SER A 82 7.49 -1.53 9.54
C SER A 82 7.76 -2.20 10.89
N ASN A 83 7.27 -3.43 11.10
CA ASN A 83 7.17 -4.07 12.42
C ASN A 83 6.43 -3.19 13.44
N LYS A 84 5.43 -2.43 12.97
CA LYS A 84 4.68 -1.42 13.75
C LYS A 84 5.53 -0.31 14.36
N ASP A 85 6.72 -0.06 13.81
CA ASP A 85 7.54 1.10 14.17
C ASP A 85 7.67 2.03 12.97
N TYR A 86 7.02 3.19 13.04
CA TYR A 86 6.96 4.17 11.95
C TYR A 86 8.35 4.61 11.46
N ARG A 87 9.36 4.55 12.33
CA ARG A 87 10.77 4.86 12.01
C ARG A 87 11.39 3.89 11.00
N ASN A 88 10.75 2.75 10.75
CA ASN A 88 11.17 1.80 9.74
C ASN A 88 10.56 2.06 8.36
N GLN A 89 9.52 2.90 8.22
CA GLN A 89 8.93 3.21 6.90
C GLN A 89 9.97 3.72 5.88
N PRO A 90 10.92 4.62 6.24
CA PRO A 90 11.97 5.03 5.31
C PRO A 90 12.86 3.88 4.83
N LYS A 91 13.13 2.87 5.68
CA LYS A 91 13.91 1.70 5.29
C LYS A 91 13.17 0.84 4.27
N VAL A 92 11.85 0.75 4.39
CA VAL A 92 11.00 0.06 3.41
C VAL A 92 11.03 0.83 2.08
N VAL A 93 10.93 2.16 2.13
CA VAL A 93 11.07 3.01 0.94
C VAL A 93 12.43 2.83 0.26
N ASP A 94 13.52 2.74 1.03
CA ASP A 94 14.86 2.49 0.49
C ASP A 94 14.93 1.17 -0.28
N ALA A 95 14.40 0.09 0.30
CA ALA A 95 14.34 -1.21 -0.36
C ALA A 95 13.45 -1.22 -1.61
N ILE A 96 12.37 -0.43 -1.64
CA ILE A 96 11.52 -0.26 -2.82
C ILE A 96 12.29 0.52 -3.90
N ALA A 97 12.93 1.62 -3.52
CA ALA A 97 13.71 2.45 -4.44
C ALA A 97 14.79 1.63 -5.14
N GLU A 98 15.56 0.82 -4.40
CA GLU A 98 16.57 -0.08 -4.97
C GLU A 98 15.99 -1.03 -6.03
N GLN A 99 14.81 -1.61 -5.78
CA GLN A 99 14.15 -2.50 -6.74
C GLN A 99 13.69 -1.75 -7.99
N LEU A 100 13.12 -0.55 -7.83
CA LEU A 100 12.71 0.29 -8.96
C LEU A 100 13.93 0.67 -9.82
N GLU A 101 15.03 1.06 -9.19
CA GLU A 101 16.29 1.40 -9.86
C GLU A 101 16.92 0.21 -10.60
N GLN A 102 16.56 -1.03 -10.25
CA GLN A 102 16.98 -2.26 -10.95
C GLN A 102 16.01 -2.68 -12.06
N GLY A 103 14.94 -1.91 -12.30
CA GLY A 103 13.99 -2.18 -13.39
C GLY A 103 12.71 -2.89 -12.97
N GLU A 104 12.48 -3.15 -11.67
CA GLU A 104 11.25 -3.82 -11.22
C GLU A 104 10.01 -3.01 -11.62
N ASP A 105 9.03 -3.70 -12.21
CA ASP A 105 7.85 -3.12 -12.84
C ASP A 105 6.52 -3.69 -12.33
N ALA A 106 6.57 -4.73 -11.50
CA ALA A 106 5.43 -5.20 -10.74
C ALA A 106 5.06 -4.24 -9.59
N ILE A 107 6.04 -3.48 -9.07
CA ILE A 107 5.78 -2.45 -8.06
C ILE A 107 5.15 -1.23 -8.75
N THR A 108 3.86 -1.04 -8.51
CA THR A 108 3.02 0.00 -9.14
C THR A 108 2.62 1.10 -8.18
N GLY A 109 2.79 0.91 -6.87
CA GLY A 109 2.49 1.92 -5.87
C GLY A 109 3.10 1.63 -4.51
N VAL A 110 3.06 2.64 -3.65
CA VAL A 110 3.44 2.53 -2.24
C VAL A 110 2.35 3.14 -1.36
N MET A 111 2.22 2.66 -0.13
CA MET A 111 1.40 3.30 0.92
C MET A 111 2.31 3.70 2.08
N ILE A 112 2.17 4.94 2.54
CA ILE A 112 2.98 5.55 3.61
C ILE A 112 2.02 6.19 4.61
N GLU A 113 2.24 5.93 5.90
CA GLU A 113 1.53 6.62 6.98
C GLU A 113 2.35 7.82 7.44
N SER A 114 1.88 9.00 7.02
CA SER A 114 2.52 10.29 7.21
C SER A 114 1.58 11.28 7.87
N HIS A 115 2.12 12.13 8.73
CA HIS A 115 1.39 13.24 9.33
C HIS A 115 2.32 14.46 9.49
N LEU A 116 1.76 15.63 9.82
CA LEU A 116 2.54 16.85 10.04
C LEU A 116 3.67 16.62 11.06
N ASN A 117 3.35 16.00 12.19
CA ASN A 117 4.30 15.65 13.24
C ASN A 117 4.36 14.12 13.39
N GLU A 118 5.54 13.59 13.70
CA GLU A 118 5.76 12.14 13.80
C GLU A 118 5.14 11.50 15.05
N GLY A 119 5.11 10.17 15.01
CA GLY A 119 4.68 9.32 16.11
C GLY A 119 3.15 9.24 16.22
N LYS A 120 2.71 8.99 17.45
CA LYS A 120 1.30 8.89 17.80
C LYS A 120 1.05 9.39 19.21
N GLN A 121 -0.20 9.70 19.52
CA GLN A 121 -0.70 10.06 20.83
C GLN A 121 -1.95 9.24 21.17
N GLY A 122 -2.23 9.08 22.47
CA GLY A 122 -3.47 8.47 22.93
C GLY A 122 -4.60 9.49 23.02
N GLU A 123 -5.84 9.01 23.03
CA GLU A 123 -7.00 9.85 23.31
C GLU A 123 -6.91 10.48 24.72
N PRO A 124 -7.29 11.76 24.89
CA PRO A 124 -7.31 12.41 26.20
C PRO A 124 -8.30 11.71 27.12
N LYS A 125 -7.89 11.42 28.36
CA LYS A 125 -8.72 10.66 29.33
C LYS A 125 -10.06 11.32 29.65
N ASN A 126 -10.16 12.63 29.45
CA ASN A 126 -11.34 13.45 29.73
C ASN A 126 -12.10 13.84 28.44
N GLY A 127 -11.71 13.31 27.28
CA GLY A 127 -12.31 13.62 25.98
C GLY A 127 -12.05 15.04 25.46
N LYS A 128 -11.15 15.80 26.12
CA LYS A 128 -10.85 17.19 25.75
C LYS A 128 -9.91 17.25 24.56
N ILE A 129 -10.47 17.54 23.39
CA ILE A 129 -9.76 17.61 22.11
C ILE A 129 -8.63 18.65 22.15
N GLU A 130 -8.78 19.72 22.94
CA GLU A 130 -7.78 20.77 23.14
C GLU A 130 -6.47 20.28 23.79
N GLU A 131 -6.47 19.09 24.40
CA GLU A 131 -5.25 18.47 24.97
C GLU A 131 -4.45 17.67 23.92
N LEU A 132 -5.01 17.45 22.72
CA LEU A 132 -4.31 16.78 21.64
C LEU A 132 -3.22 17.68 21.05
N LYS A 133 -2.04 17.09 20.85
CA LYS A 133 -0.98 17.72 20.07
C LYS A 133 -1.46 17.87 18.64
N TYR A 134 -1.43 19.10 18.15
CA TYR A 134 -1.76 19.39 16.76
C TYR A 134 -0.89 18.55 15.82
N GLY A 135 -1.52 17.97 14.80
CA GLY A 135 -0.79 17.29 13.74
C GLY A 135 -0.08 15.99 14.14
N VAL A 136 -0.44 15.34 15.26
CA VAL A 136 0.07 14.02 15.66
C VAL A 136 -1.06 13.00 15.60
N SER A 137 -0.82 11.85 14.97
CA SER A 137 -1.83 10.77 14.82
C SER A 137 -2.36 10.27 16.17
N ILE A 138 -3.67 9.99 16.24
CA ILE A 138 -4.31 9.35 17.41
C ILE A 138 -4.40 7.82 17.27
N THR A 139 -3.96 7.26 16.13
CA THR A 139 -4.03 5.82 15.83
C THR A 139 -2.62 5.22 15.72
N ASP A 140 -2.19 4.89 14.51
CA ASP A 140 -0.86 4.35 14.25
C ASP A 140 0.18 5.46 14.15
N GLY A 141 1.43 5.09 14.42
CA GLY A 141 2.54 6.05 14.37
C GLY A 141 2.83 6.46 12.94
N CYS A 142 2.90 7.76 12.68
CA CYS A 142 3.23 8.29 11.37
C CYS A 142 4.66 8.84 11.33
N VAL A 143 5.26 8.89 10.15
CA VAL A 143 6.47 9.71 9.94
C VAL A 143 6.11 11.21 9.91
N SER A 144 7.10 12.08 10.15
CA SER A 144 6.92 13.53 10.04
C SER A 144 6.77 14.00 8.60
N TRP A 145 6.36 15.27 8.43
CA TRP A 145 6.35 15.93 7.14
C TRP A 145 7.71 15.94 6.46
N GLU A 146 8.78 16.27 7.19
CA GLU A 146 10.15 16.34 6.65
C GLU A 146 10.61 14.97 6.14
N THR A 147 10.31 13.92 6.91
CA THR A 147 10.62 12.53 6.51
C THR A 147 9.80 12.13 5.28
N THR A 148 8.56 12.61 5.18
CA THR A 148 7.68 12.34 4.04
C THR A 148 8.27 12.92 2.75
N VAL A 149 8.71 14.19 2.77
CA VAL A 149 9.36 14.82 1.63
C VAL A 149 10.57 14.01 1.18
N GLN A 150 11.44 13.61 2.12
CA GLN A 150 12.63 12.79 1.81
C GLN A 150 12.28 11.46 1.15
N MET A 151 11.26 10.75 1.65
CA MET A 151 10.81 9.49 1.05
C MET A 151 10.24 9.69 -0.36
N LEU A 152 9.46 10.75 -0.58
CA LEU A 152 8.91 11.07 -1.90
C LEU A 152 10.01 11.45 -2.90
N ASP A 153 10.99 12.25 -2.49
CA ASP A 153 12.14 12.61 -3.34
C ASP A 153 12.93 11.38 -3.76
N LYS A 154 13.16 10.44 -2.83
CA LYS A 154 13.85 9.17 -3.11
C LYS A 154 13.06 8.30 -4.08
N LEU A 155 11.75 8.15 -3.89
CA LEU A 155 10.88 7.41 -4.81
C LEU A 155 10.86 8.04 -6.21
N ASN A 156 10.80 9.37 -6.30
CA ASN A 156 10.86 10.08 -7.57
C ASN A 156 12.18 9.83 -8.30
N ALA A 157 13.31 9.95 -7.61
CA ALA A 157 14.63 9.65 -8.18
C ALA A 157 14.73 8.21 -8.71
N ALA A 158 14.22 7.24 -7.95
CA ALA A 158 14.20 5.83 -8.35
C ALA A 158 13.34 5.58 -9.59
N VAL A 159 12.18 6.23 -9.69
CA VAL A 159 11.30 6.14 -10.87
C VAL A 159 11.97 6.73 -12.10
N LEU A 160 12.67 7.87 -11.98
CA LEU A 160 13.42 8.48 -13.09
C LEU A 160 14.51 7.53 -13.59
N LYS A 161 15.32 6.97 -12.69
CA LYS A 161 16.36 5.99 -13.03
C LYS A 161 15.80 4.74 -13.71
N ARG A 162 14.66 4.22 -13.23
CA ARG A 162 13.95 3.12 -13.89
C ARG A 162 13.54 3.44 -15.33
N ARG A 163 13.03 4.66 -15.57
CA ARG A 163 12.62 5.12 -16.91
C ARG A 163 13.83 5.18 -17.85
N GLU A 164 14.97 5.68 -17.38
CA GLU A 164 16.21 5.73 -18.17
C GLU A 164 16.70 4.34 -18.55
N LEU A 165 16.64 3.37 -17.64
CA LEU A 165 17.00 1.97 -17.95
C LEU A 165 16.07 1.37 -19.00
N LYS A 166 14.75 1.59 -18.87
CA LYS A 166 13.77 1.10 -19.85
C LYS A 166 13.89 1.77 -21.22
N ALA A 167 14.34 3.01 -21.29
CA ALA A 167 14.57 3.70 -22.56
C ALA A 167 15.81 3.19 -23.31
N LYS A 168 16.74 2.52 -22.62
CA LYS A 168 17.98 1.96 -23.18
C LYS A 168 17.86 0.47 -23.54
N ALA A 169 16.84 -0.21 -23.06
CA ALA A 169 16.57 -1.63 -23.28
C ALA A 169 15.71 -1.83 -24.54
#